data_AF-A0A6P8TD47-F1
#
_entry.id   AF-A0A6P8TD47-F1
#
_cell.length_a   1.000
_cell.length_b   1.000
_cell.length_c   1.000
_cell.angle_alpha   90.00
_cell.angle_beta   90.00
_cell.angle_gamma   90.00
#
_symmetry.space_group_name_H-M   'P 1'
#
loop_
_entity.id
_entity.type
_entity.pdbx_description
1 polymer ?
#
loop_
_entity_poly.entity_id
_entity_poly.type
_entity_poly.pdbx_seq_one_letter_code
_entity_poly.pdbx_strand_id
1 'polypeptide(L)'
;MLVKVRYGESQKYVKVSETEEGYESYSTFLQKVVLQNVSHTLLESDLSDTSFSVTNASSSAVSDSSDARIVLERDSGVKRVHADRESAKEMVSDVLQSKLGGEKILQEYATTKTLMDGTRRQMVNLLVADMIEVHGRIPPTHVREKCALGIITLFPCLRDPYSKNGYEHYYDADGGSGYLAWRIKTVQRNTAVQSRRCYPSTTYQDGPKSKRDFLLTCEQLTGEECREAISFIKHSADESVVKEKMKATFQCRQAMTRDQQASSTVLDVFPRFLDIPGLVDQDFTMMFGEEISGKMLARWPTFFKPRILADCKNLHSNGVSTQQL
;
A
#
# COMPACT_ATOMS: atom_id res chain seq x y z
N MET A 1 4.11 15.55 0.22
CA MET A 1 5.27 14.69 -0.15
C MET A 1 6.57 15.41 0.22
N LEU A 2 7.59 14.74 0.77
CA LEU A 2 8.94 15.32 0.96
C LEU A 2 9.82 14.91 -0.21
N VAL A 3 10.28 15.88 -1.01
CA VAL A 3 11.12 15.64 -2.17
C VAL A 3 12.55 16.00 -1.79
N LYS A 4 13.47 15.05 -2.01
CA LYS A 4 14.89 15.25 -1.80
C LYS A 4 15.47 15.94 -3.03
N VAL A 5 15.94 17.16 -2.86
CA VAL A 5 16.50 17.98 -3.95
C VAL A 5 17.94 18.34 -3.61
N ARG A 6 18.80 18.30 -4.62
CA ARG A 6 20.21 18.69 -4.51
C ARG A 6 20.33 20.13 -5.02
N TYR A 7 20.75 21.04 -4.15
CA TYR A 7 20.92 22.45 -4.49
C TYR A 7 22.37 22.84 -4.16
N GLY A 8 23.18 23.08 -5.20
CA GLY A 8 24.63 23.16 -5.06
C GLY A 8 25.22 21.88 -4.45
N GLU A 9 26.16 22.04 -3.51
CA GLU A 9 26.79 20.93 -2.79
C GLU A 9 25.96 20.39 -1.60
N SER A 10 24.81 21.00 -1.31
CA SER A 10 23.98 20.64 -0.16
C SER A 10 22.69 19.89 -0.56
N GLN A 11 22.32 18.91 0.25
CA GLN A 11 21.05 18.18 0.09
C GLN A 11 19.99 18.78 1.03
N LYS A 12 18.84 19.17 0.49
CA LYS A 12 17.70 19.70 1.27
C LYS A 12 16.43 18.91 0.97
N TYR A 13 15.54 18.87 1.97
CA TYR A 13 14.22 18.25 1.86
C TYR A 13 13.16 19.34 1.78
N VAL A 14 12.40 19.37 0.69
CA VAL A 14 11.33 20.35 0.49
C VAL A 14 9.98 19.66 0.65
N LYS A 15 9.11 20.26 1.47
CA LYS A 15 7.76 19.76 1.72
C LYS A 15 6.81 20.33 0.66
N VAL A 16 6.31 19.47 -0.21
CA VAL A 16 5.28 19.81 -1.21
C VAL A 16 3.91 19.81 -0.52
N SER A 17 3.22 20.96 -0.56
CA SER A 17 1.90 21.18 0.03
C SER A 17 0.79 20.43 -0.72
N GLU A 18 -0.22 19.97 0.02
CA GLU A 18 -1.44 19.37 -0.53
C GLU A 18 -2.43 20.47 -0.93
N THR A 19 -3.03 20.36 -2.11
CA THR A 19 -4.22 21.10 -2.52
C THR A 19 -5.37 20.14 -2.83
N GLU A 20 -6.59 20.65 -2.87
CA GLU A 20 -7.85 19.87 -2.79
C GLU A 20 -8.08 18.82 -3.90
N GLU A 21 -7.28 18.78 -4.96
CA GLU A 21 -7.32 17.73 -6.01
C GLU A 21 -6.24 16.64 -5.89
N GLY A 22 -5.47 16.62 -4.79
CA GLY A 22 -4.35 15.69 -4.61
C GLY A 22 -3.00 16.28 -5.06
N TYR A 23 -1.91 15.59 -4.71
CA TYR A 23 -0.52 16.06 -4.90
C TYR A 23 -0.23 16.49 -6.34
N GLU A 24 0.42 17.64 -6.54
CA GLU A 24 0.88 18.07 -7.87
C GLU A 24 1.71 16.97 -8.55
N SER A 25 1.32 16.63 -9.78
CA SER A 25 2.06 15.70 -10.64
C SER A 25 3.49 16.20 -10.87
N TYR A 26 4.44 15.27 -10.94
CA TYR A 26 5.87 15.51 -11.16
C TYR A 26 6.17 16.44 -12.36
N SER A 27 5.34 16.39 -13.41
CA SER A 27 5.45 17.29 -14.57
C SER A 27 5.18 18.76 -14.22
N THR A 28 4.21 19.03 -13.34
CA THR A 28 3.87 20.37 -12.86
C THR A 28 4.96 20.92 -11.95
N PHE A 29 5.56 20.06 -11.12
CA PHE A 29 6.72 20.39 -10.29
C PHE A 29 7.96 20.74 -11.12
N LEU A 30 8.30 19.92 -12.13
CA LEU A 30 9.41 20.21 -13.05
C LEU A 30 9.17 21.52 -13.80
N GLN A 31 7.95 21.77 -14.27
CA GLN A 31 7.61 23.01 -14.99
C GLN A 31 7.74 24.25 -14.10
N LYS A 32 7.32 24.18 -12.82
CA LYS A 32 7.48 25.29 -11.86
C LYS A 32 8.93 25.53 -11.44
N VAL A 33 9.71 24.48 -11.22
CA VAL A 33 11.14 24.59 -10.85
C VAL A 33 11.98 25.13 -12.02
N VAL A 34 11.69 24.69 -13.24
CA VAL A 34 12.36 25.21 -14.45
C VAL A 34 11.99 26.68 -14.67
N LEU A 35 10.73 27.09 -14.49
CA LEU A 35 10.31 28.49 -14.61
C LEU A 35 10.88 29.41 -13.50
N GLN A 36 11.03 28.90 -12.27
CA GLN A 36 11.73 29.63 -11.19
C GLN A 36 13.22 29.78 -11.47
N ASN A 37 13.89 28.76 -12.03
CA ASN A 37 15.30 28.85 -12.38
C ASN A 37 15.55 29.84 -13.53
N VAL A 38 14.66 29.94 -14.53
CA VAL A 38 14.77 30.93 -15.62
C VAL A 38 14.61 32.37 -15.09
N SER A 39 13.82 32.56 -14.03
CA SER A 39 13.63 33.86 -13.38
C SER A 39 14.84 34.27 -12.51
N HIS A 40 15.57 33.31 -11.96
CA HIS A 40 16.78 33.56 -11.17
C HIS A 40 18.06 33.69 -12.03
N THR A 41 18.10 33.11 -13.23
CA THR A 41 19.26 33.21 -14.14
C THR A 41 19.34 34.54 -14.93
N LEU A 42 18.38 35.45 -14.78
CA LEU A 42 18.43 36.79 -15.38
C LEU A 42 19.03 37.87 -14.47
N LEU A 43 19.54 37.52 -13.28
CA LEU A 43 20.10 38.48 -12.32
C LEU A 43 21.56 38.27 -11.92
N GLU A 44 22.28 37.30 -12.48
CA GLU A 44 23.72 37.18 -12.27
C GLU A 44 24.45 36.95 -13.60
N SER A 45 24.60 38.03 -14.35
CA SER A 45 25.73 38.26 -15.24
C SER A 45 26.84 38.95 -14.44
N ASP A 46 28.00 38.31 -14.26
CA ASP A 46 29.29 38.93 -14.66
C ASP A 46 30.53 38.03 -14.41
N LEU A 47 31.38 37.97 -15.45
CA LEU A 47 32.85 37.79 -15.48
C LEU A 47 33.42 36.42 -15.01
N SER A 48 34.38 35.75 -15.67
CA SER A 48 35.35 36.12 -16.70
C SER A 48 35.99 34.86 -17.33
N ASP A 49 36.45 35.03 -18.57
CA ASP A 49 37.27 34.15 -19.43
C ASP A 49 38.40 33.36 -18.73
N THR A 50 38.64 32.12 -19.18
CA THR A 50 39.91 31.78 -19.86
C THR A 50 39.78 30.49 -20.69
N SER A 51 40.03 30.62 -21.98
CA SER A 51 40.21 29.56 -22.97
C SER A 51 41.45 28.70 -22.71
N PHE A 52 41.47 27.43 -23.14
CA PHE A 52 42.56 26.88 -23.98
C PHE A 52 42.15 25.52 -24.57
N SER A 53 42.04 25.47 -25.91
CA SER A 53 42.20 24.25 -26.71
C SER A 53 43.67 23.79 -26.69
N VAL A 54 43.95 22.51 -26.95
CA VAL A 54 44.74 22.01 -28.11
C VAL A 54 44.84 20.46 -28.04
N THR A 55 44.94 19.92 -29.24
CA THR A 55 44.89 18.57 -29.84
C THR A 55 45.94 17.51 -29.45
N ASN A 56 45.56 16.25 -29.74
CA ASN A 56 46.35 15.08 -30.17
C ASN A 56 47.88 15.18 -30.21
N ALA A 57 48.55 14.14 -29.68
CA ALA A 57 49.72 13.53 -30.31
C ALA A 57 49.94 12.09 -29.82
N SER A 58 49.97 11.14 -30.76
CA SER A 58 50.57 9.82 -30.59
C SER A 58 52.07 9.89 -30.87
N SER A 59 52.91 9.18 -30.12
CA SER A 59 54.10 8.50 -30.67
C SER A 59 54.71 7.49 -29.69
N SER A 60 54.64 6.24 -30.12
CA SER A 60 55.66 5.18 -30.15
C SER A 60 56.91 5.28 -29.25
N ALA A 61 57.16 4.21 -28.48
CA ALA A 61 58.50 3.69 -28.25
C ALA A 61 58.45 2.15 -28.30
N VAL A 62 59.33 1.59 -29.14
CA VAL A 62 59.50 0.16 -29.41
C VAL A 62 60.65 -0.33 -28.53
N SER A 63 60.50 -1.47 -27.86
CA SER A 63 61.62 -2.35 -27.49
C SER A 63 61.12 -3.76 -27.17
N ASP A 64 61.95 -4.70 -27.56
CA ASP A 64 61.66 -6.04 -28.05
C ASP A 64 62.00 -7.10 -26.99
N SER A 65 61.13 -8.10 -26.77
CA SER A 65 61.52 -9.40 -26.21
C SER A 65 60.39 -10.43 -26.34
N SER A 66 60.76 -11.62 -26.79
CA SER A 66 59.93 -12.61 -27.47
C SER A 66 58.93 -13.41 -26.61
N ASP A 67 57.86 -13.80 -27.31
CA ASP A 67 57.18 -15.11 -27.26
C ASP A 67 56.28 -15.46 -26.05
N ALA A 68 55.01 -15.09 -26.16
CA ALA A 68 53.89 -15.93 -25.73
C ALA A 68 52.61 -15.47 -26.45
N ARG A 69 52.16 -16.28 -27.42
CA ARG A 69 50.89 -16.07 -28.12
C ARG A 69 49.72 -16.34 -27.16
N ILE A 70 49.34 -15.35 -26.35
CA ILE A 70 48.06 -15.36 -25.64
C ILE A 70 47.02 -14.74 -26.57
N VAL A 71 46.30 -15.60 -27.28
CA VAL A 71 44.99 -15.27 -27.85
C VAL A 71 44.06 -15.02 -26.67
N LEU A 72 44.00 -13.78 -26.19
CA LEU A 72 42.98 -13.37 -25.23
C LEU A 72 41.65 -13.31 -26.00
N GLU A 73 40.84 -14.34 -25.79
CA GLU A 73 39.40 -14.38 -26.04
C GLU A 73 38.73 -13.11 -25.48
N ARG A 74 38.60 -12.06 -26.31
CA ARG A 74 37.71 -10.92 -26.01
C ARG A 74 36.30 -11.11 -26.57
N ASP A 75 36.10 -12.14 -27.38
CA ASP A 75 34.88 -12.34 -28.16
C ASP A 75 33.76 -13.06 -27.36
N SER A 76 34.10 -13.76 -26.26
CA SER A 76 33.11 -14.48 -25.43
C SER A 76 32.29 -13.54 -24.52
N GLY A 77 32.90 -12.46 -24.01
CA GLY A 77 32.23 -11.48 -23.15
C GLY A 77 31.19 -10.63 -23.88
N VAL A 78 31.51 -10.18 -25.11
CA VAL A 78 30.58 -9.39 -25.94
C VAL A 78 29.37 -10.22 -26.37
N LYS A 79 29.59 -11.50 -26.73
CA LYS A 79 28.50 -12.44 -27.05
C LYS A 79 27.58 -12.70 -25.86
N ARG A 80 28.14 -12.81 -24.63
CA ARG A 80 27.34 -13.04 -23.41
C ARG A 80 26.48 -11.83 -23.05
N VAL A 81 27.03 -10.62 -23.12
CA VAL A 81 26.28 -9.37 -22.87
C VAL A 81 25.17 -9.16 -23.90
N HIS A 82 25.42 -9.47 -25.18
CA HIS A 82 24.37 -9.43 -26.21
C HIS A 82 23.26 -10.46 -25.98
N ALA A 83 23.62 -11.69 -25.59
CA ALA A 83 22.64 -12.73 -25.28
C ALA A 83 21.75 -12.35 -24.09
N ASP A 84 22.33 -11.74 -23.05
CA ASP A 84 21.57 -11.27 -21.88
C ASP A 84 20.59 -10.15 -22.25
N ARG A 85 20.98 -9.23 -23.15
CA ARG A 85 20.10 -8.16 -23.65
C ARG A 85 18.96 -8.68 -24.50
N GLU A 86 19.21 -9.60 -25.42
CA GLU A 86 18.14 -10.19 -26.22
C GLU A 86 17.20 -11.04 -25.35
N SER A 87 17.74 -11.81 -24.40
CA SER A 87 16.90 -12.56 -23.45
C SER A 87 16.05 -11.64 -22.56
N ALA A 88 16.58 -10.49 -22.16
CA ALA A 88 15.82 -9.48 -21.40
C ALA A 88 14.70 -8.85 -22.25
N LYS A 89 14.98 -8.55 -23.51
CA LYS A 89 14.02 -8.00 -24.46
C LYS A 89 12.91 -9.00 -24.78
N GLU A 90 13.24 -10.26 -25.01
CA GLU A 90 12.28 -11.34 -25.27
C GLU A 90 11.32 -11.50 -24.09
N MET A 91 11.84 -11.56 -22.85
CA MET A 91 11.01 -11.59 -21.64
C MET A 91 9.97 -10.46 -21.60
N VAL A 92 10.37 -9.22 -21.90
CA VAL A 92 9.42 -8.08 -21.90
C VAL A 92 8.45 -8.17 -23.08
N SER A 93 8.92 -8.58 -24.26
CA SER A 93 8.08 -8.77 -25.44
C SER A 93 7.00 -9.82 -25.20
N ASP A 94 7.35 -10.95 -24.61
CA ASP A 94 6.42 -12.07 -24.33
C ASP A 94 5.31 -11.64 -23.35
N VAL A 95 5.66 -10.87 -22.32
CA VAL A 95 4.66 -10.33 -21.38
C VAL A 95 3.72 -9.34 -22.07
N LEU A 96 4.24 -8.50 -22.96
CA LEU A 96 3.42 -7.55 -23.72
C LEU A 96 2.55 -8.23 -24.79
N GLN A 97 2.95 -9.38 -25.32
CA GLN A 97 2.15 -10.13 -26.29
C GLN A 97 1.09 -11.00 -25.60
N SER A 98 1.36 -11.52 -24.41
CA SER A 98 0.46 -12.43 -23.69
C SER A 98 -0.64 -11.74 -22.88
N LYS A 99 -0.40 -10.52 -22.38
CA LYS A 99 -1.33 -9.83 -21.47
C LYS A 99 -2.19 -8.78 -22.20
N LEU A 100 -3.47 -8.71 -21.80
CA LEU A 100 -4.42 -7.73 -22.35
C LEU A 100 -3.93 -6.29 -22.19
N GLY A 101 -3.96 -5.53 -23.28
CA GLY A 101 -3.50 -4.14 -23.33
C GLY A 101 -2.02 -3.95 -23.67
N GLY A 102 -1.23 -5.03 -23.76
CA GLY A 102 0.14 -5.00 -24.25
C GLY A 102 0.23 -4.72 -25.77
N GLU A 103 -0.73 -5.22 -26.55
CA GLU A 103 -0.86 -4.94 -27.99
C GLU A 103 -0.91 -3.44 -28.30
N LYS A 104 -1.66 -2.66 -27.50
CA LYS A 104 -1.76 -1.20 -27.66
C LYS A 104 -0.40 -0.51 -27.51
N ILE A 105 0.42 -0.98 -26.57
CA ILE A 105 1.77 -0.44 -26.32
C ILE A 105 2.67 -0.74 -27.53
N LEU A 106 2.65 -1.97 -28.01
CA LEU A 106 3.43 -2.39 -29.18
C LEU A 106 3.00 -1.66 -30.45
N GLN A 107 1.69 -1.47 -30.65
CA GLN A 107 1.13 -0.74 -31.79
C GLN A 107 1.51 0.73 -31.77
N GLU A 108 1.36 1.41 -30.62
CA GLU A 108 1.73 2.83 -30.48
C GLU A 108 3.22 3.05 -30.79
N TYR A 109 4.07 2.16 -30.30
CA TYR A 109 5.49 2.22 -30.59
C TYR A 109 5.80 1.90 -32.06
N ALA A 110 5.11 0.93 -32.66
CA ALA A 110 5.29 0.60 -34.07
C ALA A 110 5.01 1.80 -34.97
N THR A 111 3.95 2.58 -34.66
CA THR A 111 3.53 3.76 -35.42
C THR A 111 4.38 5.00 -35.12
N THR A 112 4.62 5.33 -33.85
CA THR A 112 5.21 6.63 -33.48
C THR A 112 6.71 6.56 -33.15
N LYS A 113 7.26 5.35 -32.96
CA LYS A 113 8.60 5.12 -32.38
C LYS A 113 8.82 5.77 -31.02
N THR A 114 7.74 6.12 -30.32
CA THR A 114 7.74 6.71 -28.98
C THR A 114 6.63 6.09 -28.15
N LEU A 115 6.61 6.39 -26.85
CA LEU A 115 5.53 5.96 -25.95
C LEU A 115 5.08 7.15 -25.10
N MET A 116 3.79 7.46 -25.14
CA MET A 116 3.15 8.48 -24.33
C MET A 116 3.16 8.09 -22.85
N ASP A 117 3.04 9.09 -21.97
CA ASP A 117 3.09 8.88 -20.53
C ASP A 117 2.06 7.86 -20.01
N GLY A 118 0.82 7.95 -20.50
CA GLY A 118 -0.23 6.98 -20.18
C GLY A 118 0.16 5.54 -20.52
N THR A 119 0.70 5.35 -21.72
CA THR A 119 1.09 4.05 -22.27
C THR A 119 2.33 3.48 -21.56
N ARG A 120 3.30 4.33 -21.20
CA ARG A 120 4.45 3.93 -20.37
C ARG A 120 4.02 3.44 -18.99
N ARG A 121 3.08 4.14 -18.35
CA ARG A 121 2.52 3.71 -17.05
C ARG A 121 1.77 2.39 -17.18
N GLN A 122 1.00 2.21 -18.25
CA GLN A 122 0.30 0.96 -18.53
C GLN A 122 1.29 -0.20 -18.72
N MET A 123 2.38 0.01 -19.47
CA MET A 123 3.45 -0.96 -19.66
C MET A 123 4.08 -1.38 -18.33
N VAL A 124 4.49 -0.42 -17.50
CA VAL A 124 5.07 -0.69 -16.18
C VAL A 124 4.09 -1.46 -15.29
N ASN A 125 2.80 -1.12 -15.32
CA ASN A 125 1.78 -1.84 -14.57
C ASN A 125 1.64 -3.30 -15.01
N LEU A 126 1.67 -3.55 -16.32
CA LEU A 126 1.55 -4.89 -16.89
C LEU A 126 2.74 -5.77 -16.47
N LEU A 127 3.96 -5.22 -16.65
CA LEU A 127 5.19 -5.92 -16.29
C LEU A 127 5.26 -6.21 -14.79
N VAL A 128 4.89 -5.24 -13.94
CA VAL A 128 4.89 -5.47 -12.48
C VAL A 128 3.83 -6.48 -12.06
N ALA A 129 2.66 -6.48 -12.70
CA ALA A 129 1.63 -7.48 -12.43
C ALA A 129 2.14 -8.89 -12.76
N ASP A 130 2.75 -9.06 -13.93
CA ASP A 130 3.35 -10.32 -14.35
C ASP A 130 4.49 -10.77 -13.43
N MET A 131 5.41 -9.86 -13.08
CA MET A 131 6.50 -10.16 -12.14
C MET A 131 5.99 -10.66 -10.78
N ILE A 132 4.90 -10.07 -10.27
CA ILE A 132 4.31 -10.48 -8.99
C ILE A 132 3.57 -11.83 -9.12
N GLU A 133 2.95 -12.07 -10.28
CA GLU A 133 2.27 -13.32 -10.60
C GLU A 133 3.26 -14.50 -10.68
N VAL A 134 4.39 -14.30 -11.36
CA VAL A 134 5.41 -15.35 -11.60
C VAL A 134 6.35 -15.54 -10.40
N HIS A 135 6.84 -14.46 -9.80
CA HIS A 135 7.86 -14.51 -8.75
C HIS A 135 7.35 -14.23 -7.34
N GLY A 136 6.03 -14.07 -7.19
CA GLY A 136 5.39 -13.76 -5.91
C GLY A 136 5.55 -12.30 -5.49
N ARG A 137 5.15 -12.01 -4.24
CA ARG A 137 4.99 -10.63 -3.76
C ARG A 137 6.28 -9.81 -3.84
N ILE A 138 7.46 -10.41 -3.70
CA ILE A 138 8.75 -9.72 -3.72
C ILE A 138 9.59 -10.30 -4.86
N PRO A 139 9.48 -9.77 -6.08
CA PRO A 139 10.29 -10.23 -7.20
C PRO A 139 11.79 -10.11 -6.87
N PRO A 140 12.63 -11.11 -7.20
CA PRO A 140 14.08 -11.03 -6.99
C PRO A 140 14.73 -9.83 -7.69
N THR A 141 15.87 -9.36 -7.18
CA THR A 141 16.63 -8.22 -7.76
C THR A 141 16.99 -8.45 -9.22
N HIS A 142 17.54 -9.62 -9.56
CA HIS A 142 17.95 -9.94 -10.92
C HIS A 142 16.78 -9.91 -11.93
N VAL A 143 15.55 -10.25 -11.50
CA VAL A 143 14.36 -10.15 -12.35
C VAL A 143 13.99 -8.69 -12.62
N ARG A 144 14.08 -7.84 -11.59
CA ARG A 144 13.82 -6.39 -11.70
C ARG A 144 14.82 -5.71 -12.63
N GLU A 145 16.10 -6.05 -12.51
CA GLU A 145 17.17 -5.57 -13.41
C GLU A 145 16.95 -6.06 -14.84
N LYS A 146 16.68 -7.37 -15.03
CA LYS A 146 16.42 -7.95 -16.35
C LYS A 146 15.20 -7.30 -17.02
N CYS A 147 14.13 -7.05 -16.28
CA CYS A 147 12.95 -6.34 -16.78
C CYS A 147 13.29 -4.90 -17.20
N ALA A 148 14.02 -4.15 -16.37
CA ALA A 148 14.44 -2.79 -16.69
C ALA A 148 15.34 -2.72 -17.94
N LEU A 149 16.29 -3.65 -18.07
CA LEU A 149 17.13 -3.81 -19.24
C LEU A 149 16.31 -4.17 -20.50
N GLY A 150 15.32 -5.05 -20.34
CA GLY A 150 14.41 -5.44 -21.41
C GLY A 150 13.59 -4.28 -21.94
N ILE A 151 13.07 -3.41 -21.05
CA ILE A 151 12.29 -2.22 -21.43
C ILE A 151 13.12 -1.31 -22.34
N ILE A 152 14.33 -0.91 -21.93
CA ILE A 152 15.15 0.02 -22.72
C ILE A 152 15.71 -0.61 -24.00
N THR A 153 15.78 -1.94 -24.05
CA THR A 153 16.25 -2.67 -25.24
C THR A 153 15.12 -2.85 -26.25
N LEU A 154 13.88 -3.04 -25.78
CA LEU A 154 12.69 -3.08 -26.63
C LEU A 154 12.27 -1.69 -27.10
N PHE A 155 12.39 -0.68 -26.23
CA PHE A 155 12.05 0.72 -26.48
C PHE A 155 13.27 1.64 -26.26
N PRO A 156 14.22 1.71 -27.20
CA PRO A 156 15.41 2.56 -27.09
C PRO A 156 15.14 4.03 -26.75
N CYS A 157 13.98 4.59 -27.13
CA CYS A 157 13.59 5.97 -26.80
C CYS A 157 13.33 6.21 -25.30
N LEU A 158 13.21 5.14 -24.50
CA LEU A 158 13.06 5.20 -23.06
C LEU A 158 14.40 5.07 -22.32
N ARG A 159 15.52 4.89 -23.02
CA ARG A 159 16.83 4.82 -22.40
C ARG A 159 17.26 6.19 -21.92
N ASP A 160 17.76 6.26 -20.68
CA ASP A 160 18.35 7.48 -20.14
C ASP A 160 19.80 7.64 -20.62
N PRO A 161 20.14 8.69 -21.37
CA PRO A 161 21.51 8.94 -21.83
C PRO A 161 22.47 9.32 -20.70
N TYR A 162 21.96 9.80 -19.56
CA TYR A 162 22.77 10.32 -18.45
C TYR A 162 23.07 9.27 -17.38
N SER A 163 22.48 8.09 -17.51
CA SER A 163 22.66 7.00 -16.56
C SER A 163 23.65 5.95 -17.07
N LYS A 164 24.32 5.25 -16.15
CA LYS A 164 25.42 4.33 -16.44
C LYS A 164 25.03 3.23 -17.43
N ASN A 165 23.89 2.58 -17.20
CA ASN A 165 23.36 1.54 -18.07
C ASN A 165 22.15 2.05 -18.90
N GLY A 166 21.49 3.10 -18.42
CA GLY A 166 20.38 3.77 -19.07
C GLY A 166 19.00 3.26 -18.67
N TYR A 167 18.91 2.31 -17.74
CA TYR A 167 17.66 1.72 -17.22
C TYR A 167 17.41 2.01 -15.74
N GLU A 168 18.33 2.71 -15.05
CA GLU A 168 18.31 2.92 -13.60
C GLU A 168 17.05 3.66 -13.13
N HIS A 169 16.46 4.50 -13.98
CA HIS A 169 15.18 5.16 -13.69
C HIS A 169 14.00 4.18 -13.62
N TYR A 170 14.08 3.02 -14.29
CA TYR A 170 13.13 1.91 -14.10
C TYR A 170 13.49 1.05 -12.89
N TYR A 171 14.77 0.68 -12.77
CA TYR A 171 15.27 -0.05 -11.61
C TYR A 171 16.77 0.20 -11.39
N ASP A 172 17.09 0.77 -10.24
CA ASP A 172 18.44 0.90 -9.73
C ASP A 172 18.65 -0.12 -8.61
N ALA A 173 19.58 -1.05 -8.82
CA ALA A 173 19.86 -2.13 -7.88
C ALA A 173 20.64 -1.66 -6.65
N ASP A 174 21.51 -0.67 -6.80
CA ASP A 174 22.32 -0.13 -5.71
C ASP A 174 21.44 0.64 -4.71
N GLY A 175 20.51 1.45 -5.23
CA GLY A 175 19.56 2.23 -4.42
C GLY A 175 18.23 1.55 -4.14
N GLY A 176 17.92 0.41 -4.76
CA GLY A 176 16.62 -0.25 -4.70
C GLY A 176 15.47 0.66 -5.16
N SER A 177 15.74 1.54 -6.12
CA SER A 177 14.86 2.65 -6.52
C SER A 177 14.43 2.54 -7.99
N GLY A 178 13.58 3.46 -8.47
CA GLY A 178 13.05 3.47 -9.84
C GLY A 178 11.56 3.12 -9.95
N TYR A 179 11.01 3.26 -11.16
CA TYR A 179 9.56 3.08 -11.41
C TYR A 179 9.06 1.67 -11.10
N LEU A 180 9.82 0.63 -11.43
CA LEU A 180 9.45 -0.76 -11.12
C LEU A 180 9.45 -0.97 -9.61
N ALA A 181 10.49 -0.51 -8.91
CA ALA A 181 10.57 -0.60 -7.45
C ALA A 181 9.42 0.15 -6.76
N TRP A 182 9.12 1.38 -7.21
CA TRP A 182 8.01 2.17 -6.68
C TRP A 182 6.68 1.46 -6.92
N ARG A 183 6.44 0.99 -8.15
CA ARG A 183 5.17 0.37 -8.50
C ARG A 183 4.95 -0.93 -7.72
N ILE A 184 5.95 -1.81 -7.63
CA ILE A 184 5.92 -3.02 -6.79
C ILE A 184 5.54 -2.66 -5.35
N LYS A 185 6.19 -1.65 -4.76
CA LYS A 185 5.90 -1.21 -3.40
C LYS A 185 4.47 -0.68 -3.22
N THR A 186 3.94 0.04 -4.22
CA THR A 186 2.56 0.56 -4.16
C THR A 186 1.52 -0.53 -4.37
N VAL A 187 1.75 -1.48 -5.27
CA VAL A 187 0.86 -2.64 -5.46
C VAL A 187 0.81 -3.44 -4.16
N GLN A 188 1.96 -3.77 -3.57
CA GLN A 188 2.01 -4.46 -2.27
C GLN A 188 1.26 -3.73 -1.16
N ARG A 189 1.44 -2.40 -1.04
CA ARG A 189 0.72 -1.60 -0.03
C ARG A 189 -0.78 -1.59 -0.30
N ASN A 190 -1.19 -1.45 -1.55
CA ASN A 190 -2.59 -1.46 -1.92
C ASN A 190 -3.22 -2.84 -1.71
N THR A 191 -2.50 -3.94 -1.97
CA THR A 191 -2.94 -5.29 -1.65
C THR A 191 -2.98 -5.54 -0.14
N ALA A 192 -2.06 -4.97 0.65
CA ALA A 192 -2.13 -5.03 2.11
C ALA A 192 -3.30 -4.20 2.66
N VAL A 193 -3.57 -3.02 2.09
CA VAL A 193 -4.73 -2.18 2.42
C VAL A 193 -6.02 -2.85 1.95
N GLN A 194 -6.02 -3.48 0.78
CA GLN A 194 -7.15 -4.27 0.28
C GLN A 194 -7.34 -5.53 1.09
N SER A 195 -6.30 -6.23 1.56
CA SER A 195 -6.44 -7.34 2.52
C SER A 195 -6.98 -6.85 3.86
N ARG A 196 -6.60 -5.64 4.31
CA ARG A 196 -7.23 -4.96 5.46
C ARG A 196 -8.66 -4.45 5.17
N ARG A 197 -9.04 -4.28 3.90
CA ARG A 197 -10.38 -3.87 3.42
C ARG A 197 -11.22 -5.05 2.88
N CYS A 198 -10.64 -6.24 2.73
CA CYS A 198 -11.22 -7.53 2.33
C CYS A 198 -11.56 -8.35 3.59
N TYR A 199 -11.95 -7.66 4.64
CA TYR A 199 -13.18 -8.05 5.29
C TYR A 199 -14.29 -7.80 4.27
N PRO A 200 -15.40 -8.55 4.26
CA PRO A 200 -16.56 -8.06 3.54
C PRO A 200 -16.79 -6.65 4.09
N SER A 201 -16.50 -5.63 3.29
CA SER A 201 -17.10 -4.32 3.45
C SER A 201 -18.56 -4.57 3.11
N THR A 202 -19.27 -5.21 4.04
CA THR A 202 -20.58 -4.73 4.38
C THR A 202 -20.33 -3.26 4.65
N THR A 203 -20.63 -2.45 3.64
CA THR A 203 -20.96 -1.06 3.87
C THR A 203 -22.03 -1.16 4.95
N TYR A 204 -21.66 -1.04 6.22
CA TYR A 204 -22.60 -1.02 7.33
C TYR A 204 -23.33 0.32 7.17
N GLN A 205 -24.26 0.37 6.22
CA GLN A 205 -25.24 1.42 6.00
C GLN A 205 -26.29 1.42 7.12
N ASP A 206 -26.00 0.75 8.23
CA ASP A 206 -27.01 0.20 9.08
C ASP A 206 -26.66 0.52 10.52
N GLY A 207 -27.50 1.38 11.08
CA GLY A 207 -27.35 1.96 12.40
C GLY A 207 -27.40 0.91 13.51
N PRO A 208 -27.30 1.34 14.78
CA PRO A 208 -27.24 0.43 15.95
C PRO A 208 -28.39 -0.59 16.04
N LYS A 209 -29.52 -0.34 15.36
CA LYS A 209 -30.73 -1.17 15.36
C LYS A 209 -30.85 -2.12 14.16
N SER A 210 -29.88 -2.13 13.26
CA SER A 210 -29.88 -3.03 12.10
C SER A 210 -29.86 -4.51 12.49
N LYS A 211 -30.58 -5.33 11.71
CA LYS A 211 -30.43 -6.78 11.75
C LYS A 211 -29.11 -7.15 11.08
N ARG A 212 -28.15 -7.61 11.88
CA ARG A 212 -26.89 -8.18 11.40
C ARG A 212 -26.99 -9.70 11.44
N ASP A 213 -26.33 -10.36 10.51
CA ASP A 213 -26.08 -11.80 10.60
C ASP A 213 -24.89 -12.01 11.55
N PHE A 214 -25.12 -12.73 12.65
CA PHE A 214 -24.10 -12.98 13.67
C PHE A 214 -23.20 -14.13 13.24
N LEU A 215 -21.90 -14.00 13.49
CA LEU A 215 -20.94 -15.10 13.42
C LEU A 215 -21.17 -16.01 14.64
N LEU A 216 -22.28 -16.75 14.64
CA LEU A 216 -22.62 -17.68 15.71
C LEU A 216 -21.74 -18.92 15.58
N THR A 217 -20.73 -19.03 16.43
CA THR A 217 -19.90 -20.24 16.54
C THR A 217 -20.46 -21.25 17.53
N CYS A 218 -21.46 -20.86 18.35
CA CYS A 218 -22.04 -21.70 19.41
C CYS A 218 -23.54 -21.86 19.24
N GLU A 219 -24.06 -23.07 19.54
CA GLU A 219 -25.49 -23.35 19.63
C GLU A 219 -26.18 -22.35 20.57
N GLN A 220 -27.28 -21.78 20.09
CA GLN A 220 -28.05 -20.77 20.81
C GLN A 220 -29.28 -21.41 21.44
N LEU A 221 -29.45 -21.24 22.74
CA LEU A 221 -30.60 -21.78 23.47
C LEU A 221 -31.84 -20.92 23.21
N THR A 222 -32.99 -21.57 23.09
CA THR A 222 -34.27 -20.90 22.82
C THR A 222 -35.35 -21.33 23.82
N GLY A 223 -36.42 -20.54 23.95
CA GLY A 223 -37.59 -20.90 24.75
C GLY A 223 -37.29 -21.13 26.24
N GLU A 224 -37.56 -22.35 26.71
CA GLU A 224 -37.43 -22.76 28.12
C GLU A 224 -35.97 -22.95 28.54
N GLU A 225 -35.15 -23.57 27.69
CA GLU A 225 -33.72 -23.80 27.94
C GLU A 225 -32.97 -22.48 28.14
N CYS A 226 -33.36 -21.44 27.39
CA CYS A 226 -32.82 -20.10 27.56
C CYS A 226 -33.17 -19.50 28.93
N ARG A 227 -34.42 -19.67 29.40
CA ARG A 227 -34.86 -19.18 30.72
C ARG A 227 -34.14 -19.90 31.86
N GLU A 228 -33.97 -21.22 31.74
CA GLU A 228 -33.22 -22.02 32.70
C GLU A 228 -31.75 -21.62 32.74
N ALA A 229 -31.12 -21.42 31.58
CA ALA A 229 -29.74 -20.94 31.50
C ALA A 229 -29.56 -19.55 32.15
N ILE A 230 -30.50 -18.62 31.94
CA ILE A 230 -30.50 -17.30 32.60
C ILE A 230 -30.62 -17.45 34.12
N SER A 231 -31.54 -18.29 34.61
CA SER A 231 -31.70 -18.56 36.04
C SER A 231 -30.40 -19.14 36.63
N PHE A 232 -29.77 -20.08 35.94
CA PHE A 232 -28.49 -20.65 36.34
C PHE A 232 -27.38 -19.58 36.41
N ILE A 233 -27.26 -18.73 35.39
CA ILE A 233 -26.27 -17.64 35.35
C ILE A 233 -26.38 -16.73 36.59
N LYS A 234 -27.61 -16.45 37.05
CA LYS A 234 -27.87 -15.59 38.22
C LYS A 234 -27.40 -16.20 39.54
N HIS A 235 -27.30 -17.51 39.63
CA HIS A 235 -27.00 -18.21 40.88
C HIS A 235 -25.68 -18.99 40.88
N SER A 236 -25.04 -19.15 39.71
CA SER A 236 -23.73 -19.79 39.60
C SER A 236 -22.61 -18.89 40.14
N ALA A 237 -21.62 -19.50 40.77
CA ALA A 237 -20.36 -18.89 41.20
C ALA A 237 -19.18 -19.23 40.28
N ASP A 238 -19.35 -20.18 39.34
CA ASP A 238 -18.30 -20.57 38.40
C ASP A 238 -18.30 -19.63 37.19
N GLU A 239 -17.28 -18.77 37.10
CA GLU A 239 -17.12 -17.81 36.00
C GLU A 239 -17.02 -18.47 34.62
N SER A 240 -16.43 -19.67 34.53
CA SER A 240 -16.21 -20.35 33.25
C SER A 240 -17.54 -20.84 32.67
N VAL A 241 -18.35 -21.48 33.52
CA VAL A 241 -19.70 -21.95 33.16
C VAL A 241 -20.64 -20.76 32.90
N VAL A 242 -20.49 -19.67 33.66
CA VAL A 242 -21.25 -18.44 33.39
C VAL A 242 -20.88 -17.87 32.02
N LYS A 243 -19.61 -17.78 31.66
CA LYS A 243 -19.17 -17.29 30.33
C LYS A 243 -19.72 -18.15 29.20
N GLU A 244 -19.69 -19.47 29.34
CA GLU A 244 -20.24 -20.41 28.36
C GLU A 244 -21.76 -20.24 28.19
N LYS A 245 -22.52 -20.25 29.29
CA LYS A 245 -23.98 -20.03 29.23
C LYS A 245 -24.33 -18.62 28.76
N MET A 246 -23.47 -17.63 29.02
CA MET A 246 -23.60 -16.30 28.42
C MET A 246 -23.48 -16.39 26.90
N LYS A 247 -22.51 -17.12 26.33
CA LYS A 247 -22.44 -17.32 24.86
C LYS A 247 -23.70 -18.00 24.31
N ALA A 248 -24.20 -19.01 25.01
CA ALA A 248 -25.39 -19.76 24.61
C ALA A 248 -26.70 -18.96 24.64
N THR A 249 -26.73 -17.84 25.38
CA THR A 249 -27.90 -16.95 25.53
C THR A 249 -27.74 -15.60 24.81
N PHE A 250 -26.75 -15.48 23.94
CA PHE A 250 -26.41 -14.25 23.23
C PHE A 250 -27.56 -13.70 22.37
N GLN A 251 -28.25 -14.54 21.60
CA GLN A 251 -29.39 -14.12 20.79
C GLN A 251 -30.54 -13.55 21.64
N CYS A 252 -30.82 -14.16 22.80
CA CYS A 252 -31.85 -13.68 23.72
C CYS A 252 -31.54 -12.26 24.20
N ARG A 253 -30.30 -12.03 24.67
CA ARG A 253 -29.84 -10.70 25.05
C ARG A 253 -29.97 -9.69 23.94
N GLN A 254 -29.58 -10.08 22.74
CA GLN A 254 -29.58 -9.17 21.62
C GLN A 254 -30.99 -8.80 21.17
N ALA A 255 -31.94 -9.72 21.25
CA ALA A 255 -33.35 -9.42 21.04
C ALA A 255 -33.85 -8.38 22.05
N MET A 256 -33.46 -8.50 23.33
CA MET A 256 -33.81 -7.54 24.37
C MET A 256 -33.18 -6.16 24.14
N THR A 257 -31.91 -6.09 23.74
CA THR A 257 -31.23 -4.80 23.47
C THR A 257 -31.83 -4.04 22.28
N ARG A 258 -32.45 -4.75 21.33
CA ARG A 258 -33.16 -4.12 20.20
C ARG A 258 -34.54 -3.60 20.57
N ASP A 259 -35.18 -4.24 21.54
CA ASP A 259 -36.48 -3.80 22.05
C ASP A 259 -36.30 -2.58 22.97
N GLN A 260 -36.96 -1.48 22.60
CA GLN A 260 -36.85 -0.22 23.32
C GLN A 260 -37.35 -0.31 24.77
N GLN A 261 -38.34 -1.15 25.06
CA GLN A 261 -38.86 -1.31 26.43
C GLN A 261 -38.01 -2.29 27.24
N ALA A 262 -37.59 -3.40 26.64
CA ALA A 262 -36.79 -4.42 27.32
C ALA A 262 -35.29 -4.05 27.47
N SER A 263 -34.78 -3.10 26.69
CA SER A 263 -33.37 -2.67 26.79
C SER A 263 -33.01 -2.10 28.16
N SER A 264 -33.97 -1.51 28.87
CA SER A 264 -33.76 -0.94 30.21
C SER A 264 -33.54 -1.99 31.30
N THR A 265 -34.08 -3.20 31.13
CA THR A 265 -34.03 -4.30 32.12
C THR A 265 -32.98 -5.35 31.79
N VAL A 266 -32.18 -5.17 30.74
CA VAL A 266 -31.20 -6.16 30.29
C VAL A 266 -30.17 -6.50 31.37
N LEU A 267 -29.75 -5.52 32.17
CA LEU A 267 -28.81 -5.73 33.28
C LEU A 267 -29.46 -6.39 34.49
N ASP A 268 -30.79 -6.29 34.65
CA ASP A 268 -31.53 -7.00 35.71
C ASP A 268 -31.70 -8.49 35.36
N VAL A 269 -31.82 -8.80 34.08
CA VAL A 269 -31.88 -10.17 33.57
C VAL A 269 -30.49 -10.80 33.53
N PHE A 270 -29.46 -10.05 33.17
CA PHE A 270 -28.07 -10.49 33.09
C PHE A 270 -27.17 -9.68 34.04
N PRO A 271 -27.32 -9.84 35.37
CA PRO A 271 -26.57 -9.06 36.35
C PRO A 271 -25.06 -9.32 36.28
N ARG A 272 -24.66 -10.46 35.71
CA ARG A 272 -23.26 -10.87 35.67
C ARG A 272 -22.34 -9.98 34.81
N PHE A 273 -22.91 -9.10 33.99
CA PHE A 273 -22.13 -8.08 33.28
C PHE A 273 -21.46 -7.06 34.23
N LEU A 274 -21.95 -6.94 35.46
CA LEU A 274 -21.48 -5.96 36.42
C LEU A 274 -20.30 -6.47 37.28
N ASP A 275 -20.21 -7.78 37.49
CA ASP A 275 -19.23 -8.42 38.38
C ASP A 275 -18.19 -9.27 37.62
N ILE A 276 -18.53 -9.88 36.47
CA ILE A 276 -17.59 -10.72 35.71
C ILE A 276 -16.95 -9.93 34.55
N PRO A 277 -15.62 -9.71 34.58
CA PRO A 277 -14.92 -9.01 33.51
C PRO A 277 -14.88 -9.84 32.22
N GLY A 278 -14.91 -9.14 31.09
CA GLY A 278 -14.78 -9.73 29.75
C GLY A 278 -16.09 -10.18 29.09
N LEU A 279 -17.23 -10.16 29.79
CA LEU A 279 -18.51 -10.54 29.17
C LEU A 279 -18.96 -9.56 28.08
N VAL A 280 -18.71 -8.26 28.26
CA VAL A 280 -19.04 -7.25 27.24
C VAL A 280 -18.18 -7.45 25.98
N ASP A 281 -16.89 -7.73 26.17
CA ASP A 281 -15.96 -8.01 25.07
C ASP A 281 -16.30 -9.34 24.36
N GLN A 282 -16.75 -10.34 25.11
CA GLN A 282 -17.28 -11.59 24.56
C GLN A 282 -18.47 -11.32 23.63
N ASP A 283 -19.48 -10.59 24.09
CA ASP A 283 -20.65 -10.26 23.28
C ASP A 283 -20.29 -9.39 22.07
N PHE A 284 -19.34 -8.46 22.24
CA PHE A 284 -18.83 -7.66 21.13
C PHE A 284 -18.10 -8.53 20.09
N THR A 285 -17.27 -9.46 20.55
CA THR A 285 -16.58 -10.43 19.69
C THR A 285 -17.57 -11.32 18.95
N MET A 286 -18.66 -11.75 19.58
CA MET A 286 -19.73 -12.50 18.91
C MET A 286 -20.49 -11.66 17.86
N MET A 287 -20.57 -10.34 18.05
CA MET A 287 -21.20 -9.42 17.08
C MET A 287 -20.30 -9.06 15.89
N PHE A 288 -19.00 -8.91 16.13
CA PHE A 288 -18.08 -8.28 15.17
C PHE A 288 -16.84 -9.12 14.81
N GLY A 289 -16.65 -10.26 15.46
CA GLY A 289 -15.47 -11.10 15.33
C GLY A 289 -14.27 -10.61 16.14
N GLU A 290 -13.30 -11.51 16.34
CA GLU A 290 -12.10 -11.27 17.15
C GLU A 290 -11.26 -10.10 16.64
N GLU A 291 -11.17 -9.94 15.32
CA GLU A 291 -10.28 -8.93 14.72
C GLU A 291 -10.81 -7.50 14.90
N ILE A 292 -12.14 -7.31 14.83
CA ILE A 292 -12.76 -6.01 15.13
C ILE A 292 -12.75 -5.76 16.64
N SER A 293 -13.00 -6.79 17.46
CA SER A 293 -12.92 -6.64 18.92
C SER A 293 -11.51 -6.22 19.35
N GLY A 294 -10.47 -6.87 18.82
CA GLY A 294 -9.08 -6.52 19.09
C GLY A 294 -8.74 -5.08 18.73
N LYS A 295 -9.23 -4.57 17.58
CA LYS A 295 -9.06 -3.16 17.18
C LYS A 295 -9.81 -2.19 18.11
N MET A 296 -11.03 -2.54 18.54
CA MET A 296 -11.80 -1.75 19.48
C MET A 296 -11.06 -1.65 20.82
N LEU A 297 -10.63 -2.78 21.38
CA LEU A 297 -9.90 -2.84 22.65
C LEU A 297 -8.59 -2.05 22.59
N ALA A 298 -7.82 -2.18 21.51
CA ALA A 298 -6.57 -1.42 21.33
C ALA A 298 -6.78 0.09 21.37
N ARG A 299 -7.95 0.58 20.92
CA ARG A 299 -8.31 2.00 20.92
C ARG A 299 -9.26 2.39 22.06
N TRP A 300 -9.61 1.45 22.93
CA TRP A 300 -10.61 1.67 23.98
C TRP A 300 -10.21 2.78 24.95
N PRO A 301 -8.98 2.80 25.52
CA PRO A 301 -8.61 3.83 26.50
C PRO A 301 -8.48 5.23 25.89
N THR A 302 -8.03 5.31 24.63
CA THR A 302 -7.63 6.57 23.99
C THR A 302 -8.73 7.22 23.16
N PHE A 303 -9.64 6.43 22.59
CA PHE A 303 -10.65 6.92 21.66
C PHE A 303 -12.08 6.68 22.12
N PHE A 304 -12.44 5.44 22.46
CA PHE A 304 -13.84 5.08 22.72
C PHE A 304 -14.31 5.45 24.14
N LYS A 305 -13.56 5.05 25.18
CA LYS A 305 -13.89 5.33 26.58
C LYS A 305 -14.17 6.81 26.86
N PRO A 306 -13.30 7.78 26.49
CA PRO A 306 -13.57 9.19 26.81
C PRO A 306 -14.81 9.74 26.10
N ARG A 307 -15.11 9.27 24.88
CA ARG A 307 -16.29 9.70 24.11
C ARG A 307 -17.57 9.12 24.68
N ILE A 308 -17.61 7.81 24.95
CA ILE A 308 -18.77 7.15 25.57
C ILE A 308 -19.08 7.81 26.91
N LEU A 309 -18.06 8.08 27.75
CA LEU A 309 -18.27 8.76 29.03
C LEU A 309 -18.81 10.19 28.85
N ALA A 310 -18.36 10.93 27.83
CA ALA A 310 -18.90 12.25 27.52
C ALA A 310 -20.38 12.16 27.08
N ASP A 311 -20.71 11.22 26.18
CA ASP A 311 -22.07 11.00 25.71
C ASP A 311 -23.00 10.58 26.87
N CYS A 312 -22.57 9.67 27.72
CA CYS A 312 -23.32 9.26 28.91
C CYS A 312 -23.60 10.42 29.87
N LYS A 313 -22.66 11.34 30.05
CA LYS A 313 -22.88 12.55 30.88
C LYS A 313 -23.93 13.48 30.26
N ASN A 314 -23.94 13.61 28.94
CA ASN A 314 -24.90 14.44 28.23
C ASN A 314 -26.32 13.84 28.21
N LEU A 315 -26.45 12.52 28.27
CA LEU A 315 -27.76 11.84 28.34
C LEU A 315 -28.52 12.16 29.65
N HIS A 316 -27.82 12.39 30.75
CA HIS A 316 -28.44 12.77 32.02
C HIS A 316 -28.88 14.25 32.05
N SER A 317 -28.34 15.09 31.17
CA SER A 317 -28.69 16.52 31.09
C SER A 317 -29.97 16.80 30.31
N ASN A 318 -30.40 15.89 29.44
CA ASN A 318 -31.61 16.06 28.61
C ASN A 318 -32.87 15.41 29.20
N GLY A 319 -32.81 14.89 30.43
CA GLY A 319 -33.94 14.29 31.14
C GLY A 319 -34.84 15.28 31.90
N VAL A 320 -34.52 16.58 31.91
CA VAL A 320 -35.32 17.61 32.61
C VAL A 320 -35.81 18.66 31.62
N SER A 321 -36.78 18.28 30.79
CA SER A 321 -37.75 19.11 30.04
C SER A 321 -38.48 18.11 29.13
N THR A 322 -39.76 17.77 29.26
CA THR A 322 -40.91 18.66 29.41
C THR A 322 -42.09 17.78 29.89
N GLN A 323 -42.51 17.93 31.14
CA GLN A 323 -43.93 17.84 31.48
C GLN A 323 -44.50 19.26 31.37
N GLN A 324 -45.81 19.37 31.15
CA GLN A 324 -46.64 20.54 30.74
C GLN A 324 -46.89 20.52 29.22
N LEU A 325 -48.11 20.33 28.71
CA LEU A 325 -49.47 20.41 29.26
C LEU A 325 -50.37 19.38 28.58
#